data_AF-A0A353CAT4-F1
#
_entry.id   AF-A0A353CAT4-F1
#
_cell.length_a   1.000
_cell.length_b   1.000
_cell.length_c   1.000
_cell.angle_alpha   90.00
_cell.angle_beta   90.00
_cell.angle_gamma   90.00
#
_symmetry.space_group_name_H-M   'P 1'
#
loop_
_entity.id
_entity.type
_entity.pdbx_description
1 polymer ?
#
loop_
_entity_poly.entity_id
_entity_poly.type
_entity_poly.pdbx_seq_one_letter_code
_entity_poly.pdbx_strand_id
1 'polypeptide(L)'
;MKESREIIQKLSDPVVDLERPFETPSIAVMGRYPAYRETYAQDGFQILDYWRAIRKRLWLVVGIAVLVTTLAAIYMARKPNIFLAKATIQVDLEQTNPDLVTSDRQRPLSNPDPTYFNTQLQLLGSDSVLRQVIREHSLDTNKEFQSAK
;
A
#
# COMPACT_ATOMS: atom_id res chain seq x y z
N MET A 1 -21.77 89.51 -92.00
CA MET A 1 -22.39 89.11 -90.72
C MET A 1 -21.67 87.88 -90.23
N LYS A 2 -21.09 87.97 -89.02
CA LYS A 2 -20.56 86.90 -88.15
C LYS A 2 -19.47 85.98 -88.73
N GLU A 3 -18.93 85.15 -87.84
CA GLU A 3 -17.70 84.33 -87.91
C GLU A 3 -16.45 85.09 -87.39
N SER A 4 -15.74 84.70 -86.32
CA SER A 4 -15.95 83.75 -85.23
C SER A 4 -14.84 84.10 -84.22
N ARG A 5 -15.18 84.47 -82.98
CA ARG A 5 -14.20 84.69 -81.91
C ARG A 5 -14.34 83.55 -80.92
N GLU A 6 -13.48 82.53 -80.97
CA GLU A 6 -13.24 81.62 -79.85
C GLU A 6 -11.86 80.96 -80.05
N ILE A 7 -11.04 80.59 -79.07
CA ILE A 7 -10.90 80.77 -77.62
C ILE A 7 -9.46 80.25 -77.41
N ILE A 8 -8.55 81.06 -76.84
CA ILE A 8 -7.28 80.55 -76.32
C ILE A 8 -7.59 79.97 -74.94
N GLN A 9 -7.89 78.68 -74.87
CA GLN A 9 -7.95 77.96 -73.60
C GLN A 9 -6.62 77.25 -73.40
N LYS A 10 -5.69 77.95 -72.73
CA LYS A 10 -4.50 77.34 -72.15
C LYS A 10 -4.99 76.32 -71.11
N LEU A 11 -4.88 75.04 -71.45
CA LEU A 11 -5.18 73.91 -70.57
C LEU A 11 -4.31 74.05 -69.32
N SER A 12 -4.92 74.43 -68.20
CA SER A 12 -4.30 74.42 -66.89
C SER A 12 -4.22 72.97 -66.42
N ASP A 13 -3.02 72.41 -66.40
CA ASP A 13 -2.75 71.11 -65.80
C ASP A 13 -3.22 71.11 -64.34
N PRO A 14 -4.12 70.21 -63.92
CA PRO A 14 -4.31 70.00 -62.50
C PRO A 14 -3.05 69.33 -61.96
N VAL A 15 -2.45 69.92 -60.94
CA VAL A 15 -1.45 69.25 -60.10
C VAL A 15 -2.15 68.01 -59.54
N VAL A 16 -1.84 66.85 -60.13
CA VAL A 16 -2.31 65.56 -59.61
C VAL A 16 -1.43 65.29 -58.39
N ASP A 17 -1.92 65.67 -57.22
CA ASP A 17 -1.37 65.21 -55.95
C ASP A 17 -1.49 63.68 -55.93
N LEU A 18 -0.37 62.98 -56.21
CA LEU A 18 -0.25 61.54 -56.02
C LEU A 18 -0.12 61.21 -54.53
N GLU A 19 -1.11 61.60 -53.72
CA GLU A 19 -1.31 60.95 -52.44
C GLU A 19 -2.03 59.63 -52.70
N ARG A 20 -1.26 58.55 -52.87
CA ARG A 20 -1.82 57.19 -52.72
C ARG A 20 -2.36 57.11 -51.29
N PRO A 21 -3.67 56.91 -51.08
CA PRO A 21 -4.14 56.52 -49.76
C PRO A 21 -3.40 55.23 -49.42
N PHE A 22 -2.60 55.25 -48.36
CA PHE A 22 -2.04 54.02 -47.82
C PHE A 22 -3.23 53.25 -47.23
N GLU A 23 -3.90 52.46 -48.06
CA GLU A 23 -4.86 51.48 -47.58
C GLU A 23 -4.05 50.51 -46.72
N THR A 24 -4.06 50.71 -45.41
CA THR A 24 -3.66 49.66 -44.47
C THR A 24 -4.51 48.45 -44.83
N PRO A 25 -3.92 47.31 -45.24
CA PRO A 25 -4.73 46.13 -45.46
C PRO A 25 -5.40 45.82 -44.13
N SER A 26 -6.71 46.08 -44.05
CA SER A 26 -7.51 45.62 -42.94
C SER A 26 -7.50 44.11 -43.07
N ILE A 27 -6.57 43.47 -42.36
CA ILE A 27 -6.59 42.02 -42.20
C ILE A 27 -7.94 41.76 -41.58
N ALA A 28 -8.86 41.20 -42.38
CA ALA A 28 -10.09 40.67 -41.84
C ALA A 28 -9.66 39.57 -40.87
N VAL A 29 -9.61 39.88 -39.58
CA VAL A 29 -9.48 38.90 -38.49
C VAL A 29 -10.81 38.17 -38.36
N MET A 30 -11.28 37.61 -39.48
CA MET A 30 -12.36 36.63 -39.57
C MET A 30 -11.71 35.30 -39.85
N GLY A 31 -11.04 34.82 -38.83
CA GLY A 31 -10.43 33.52 -38.78
C GLY A 31 -10.10 33.30 -37.33
N ARG A 32 -11.12 32.95 -36.55
CA ARG A 32 -10.91 32.37 -35.22
C ARG A 32 -10.06 31.12 -35.45
N TYR A 33 -8.74 31.27 -35.36
CA TYR A 33 -7.90 30.13 -35.09
C TYR A 33 -8.53 29.44 -33.88
N PRO A 34 -8.82 28.14 -33.94
CA PRO A 34 -9.20 27.43 -32.74
C PRO A 34 -8.02 27.64 -31.81
N ALA A 35 -8.20 28.50 -30.79
CA ALA A 35 -7.35 28.49 -29.64
C ALA A 35 -7.37 27.03 -29.21
N TYR A 36 -6.24 26.36 -29.40
CA TYR A 36 -6.02 25.05 -28.84
C TYR A 36 -6.28 25.28 -27.35
N ARG A 37 -7.46 24.87 -26.88
CA ARG A 37 -7.84 25.00 -25.49
C ARG A 37 -6.81 24.15 -24.78
N GLU A 38 -5.77 24.81 -24.28
CA GLU A 38 -4.78 24.19 -23.43
C GLU A 38 -5.55 23.56 -22.29
N THR A 39 -5.74 22.26 -22.40
CA THR A 39 -6.44 21.45 -21.41
C THR A 39 -5.47 21.08 -20.28
N TYR A 40 -4.31 21.76 -20.23
CA TYR A 40 -3.33 21.68 -19.13
C TYR A 40 -3.74 22.51 -17.90
N ALA A 41 -4.96 23.05 -17.86
CA ALA A 41 -5.51 23.71 -16.67
C ALA A 41 -6.24 22.71 -15.75
N GLN A 42 -5.64 21.56 -15.43
CA GLN A 42 -5.95 20.75 -14.25
C GLN A 42 -4.76 19.82 -13.92
N ASP A 43 -3.59 20.39 -13.68
CA ASP A 43 -2.52 19.72 -12.90
C ASP A 43 -2.90 19.72 -11.40
N GLY A 44 -4.06 19.15 -11.09
CA GLY A 44 -4.55 18.96 -9.74
C GLY A 44 -5.15 17.57 -9.67
N PHE A 45 -4.41 16.60 -9.16
CA PHE A 45 -4.77 15.20 -8.94
C PHE A 45 -6.29 14.90 -9.00
N GLN A 46 -6.83 14.65 -10.21
CA GLN A 46 -8.28 14.51 -10.41
C GLN A 46 -8.74 13.08 -10.11
N ILE A 47 -8.93 12.75 -8.84
CA ILE A 47 -9.44 11.45 -8.37
C ILE A 47 -10.74 11.03 -9.10
N LEU A 48 -11.58 12.01 -9.47
CA LEU A 48 -12.86 11.80 -10.14
C LEU A 48 -12.70 11.25 -11.56
N ASP A 49 -11.65 11.64 -12.28
CA ASP A 49 -11.38 11.16 -13.64
C ASP A 49 -10.90 9.71 -13.63
N TYR A 50 -10.05 9.36 -12.65
CA TYR A 50 -9.66 7.96 -12.42
C TYR A 50 -10.84 7.09 -12.02
N TRP A 51 -11.76 7.58 -11.18
CA TRP A 51 -12.96 6.85 -10.79
C TRP A 51 -13.87 6.51 -11.99
N ARG A 52 -14.05 7.46 -12.92
CA ARG A 52 -14.80 7.24 -14.17
C ARG A 52 -14.09 6.25 -15.09
N ALA A 53 -12.77 6.34 -15.21
CA ALA A 53 -11.96 5.41 -16.00
C ALA A 53 -12.03 3.98 -15.45
N ILE A 54 -11.98 3.82 -14.12
CA ILE A 54 -12.14 2.54 -13.43
C ILE A 54 -13.53 1.95 -13.68
N ARG A 55 -14.60 2.75 -13.51
CA ARG A 55 -15.98 2.28 -13.73
C ARG A 55 -16.22 1.79 -15.17
N LYS A 56 -15.57 2.42 -16.16
CA LYS A 56 -15.64 2.02 -17.58
C LYS A 56 -14.87 0.72 -17.88
N ARG A 57 -13.90 0.36 -17.03
CA ARG A 57 -13.02 -0.82 -17.20
C ARG A 57 -13.09 -1.79 -16.02
N LEU A 58 -14.23 -1.86 -15.31
CA LEU A 58 -14.40 -2.71 -14.13
C LEU A 58 -14.07 -4.18 -14.41
N TRP A 59 -14.41 -4.68 -15.59
CA TRP A 59 -14.09 -6.05 -16.00
C TRP A 59 -12.58 -6.34 -16.03
N LEU A 60 -11.78 -5.37 -16.46
CA LEU A 60 -10.31 -5.50 -16.47
C LEU A 60 -9.76 -5.45 -15.04
N VAL A 61 -10.26 -4.53 -14.22
CA VAL A 61 -9.87 -4.39 -12.82
C VAL A 61 -10.22 -5.65 -12.03
N VAL A 62 -11.42 -6.19 -12.21
CA VAL A 62 -11.85 -7.45 -11.60
C VAL A 62 -10.98 -8.61 -12.08
N GLY A 63 -10.67 -8.70 -13.37
CA GLY A 63 -9.79 -9.74 -13.90
C GLY A 63 -8.40 -9.74 -13.26
N ILE A 64 -7.78 -8.56 -13.14
CA ILE A 64 -6.48 -8.42 -12.46
C ILE A 64 -6.61 -8.75 -10.97
N ALA A 65 -7.64 -8.24 -10.30
CA ALA A 65 -7.85 -8.50 -8.87
C ALA A 65 -8.02 -10.01 -8.60
N VAL A 66 -8.81 -10.70 -9.41
CA VAL A 66 -8.97 -12.16 -9.34
C VAL A 66 -7.64 -12.86 -9.58
N LEU A 67 -6.91 -12.49 -10.64
CA LEU A 67 -5.63 -13.09 -10.99
C LEU A 67 -4.61 -12.96 -9.84
N VAL A 68 -4.45 -11.75 -9.29
CA VAL A 68 -3.54 -11.49 -8.16
C VAL A 68 -3.98 -12.25 -6.91
N THR A 69 -5.29 -12.29 -6.63
CA THR A 69 -5.83 -13.03 -5.48
C THR A 69 -5.60 -14.53 -5.64
N THR A 70 -5.80 -15.10 -6.82
CA THR A 70 -5.53 -16.51 -7.11
C THR A 70 -4.04 -16.83 -6.95
N LEU A 71 -3.15 -15.99 -7.45
CA LEU A 71 -1.70 -16.13 -7.26
C LEU A 71 -1.30 -16.08 -5.78
N ALA A 72 -1.84 -15.12 -5.02
CA ALA A 72 -1.61 -15.00 -3.59
C ALA A 72 -2.15 -16.22 -2.82
N ALA A 73 -3.34 -16.72 -3.18
CA ALA A 73 -3.93 -17.91 -2.59
C ALA A 73 -3.07 -19.17 -2.83
N ILE A 74 -2.59 -19.37 -4.07
CA ILE A 74 -1.68 -20.48 -4.39
C ILE A 74 -0.37 -20.35 -3.60
N TYR A 75 0.18 -19.15 -3.50
CA TYR A 75 1.40 -18.90 -2.74
C TYR A 75 1.21 -19.20 -1.25
N MET A 76 0.11 -18.74 -0.65
CA MET A 76 -0.20 -18.97 0.76
C MET A 76 -0.47 -20.46 1.04
N ALA A 77 -1.20 -21.15 0.16
CA ALA A 77 -1.49 -22.58 0.29
C ALA A 77 -0.22 -23.45 0.21
N ARG A 78 0.84 -22.96 -0.44
CA ARG A 78 2.15 -23.62 -0.50
C ARG A 78 3.04 -23.32 0.71
N LYS A 79 2.68 -22.37 1.56
CA LYS A 79 3.48 -22.08 2.76
C LYS A 79 3.23 -23.14 3.82
N PRO A 80 4.28 -23.66 4.47
CA PRO A 80 4.12 -24.54 5.62
C PRO A 80 3.50 -23.77 6.79
N ASN A 81 2.60 -24.42 7.52
CA ASN A 81 2.03 -23.87 8.75
C ASN A 81 3.07 -23.97 9.87
N ILE A 82 3.41 -22.83 10.48
CA ILE A 82 4.30 -22.78 11.64
C ILE A 82 3.41 -22.68 12.88
N PHE A 83 3.48 -23.70 13.76
CA PHE A 83 2.71 -23.76 15.00
C PHE A 83 3.59 -23.43 16.19
N LEU A 84 3.05 -22.69 17.16
CA LEU A 84 3.74 -22.34 18.41
C LEU A 84 2.91 -22.82 19.60
N ALA A 85 3.50 -23.68 20.43
CA ALA A 85 2.93 -24.12 21.70
C ALA A 85 3.58 -23.40 22.89
N LYS A 86 2.79 -23.02 23.90
CA LYS A 86 3.29 -22.44 25.17
C LYS A 86 2.72 -23.23 26.34
N ALA A 87 3.55 -23.51 27.33
CA ALA A 87 3.16 -24.12 28.59
C ALA A 87 3.69 -23.26 29.75
N THR A 88 2.92 -23.17 30.82
CA THR A 88 3.29 -22.50 32.07
C THR A 88 3.35 -23.54 33.18
N ILE A 89 4.47 -23.60 33.89
CA ILE A 89 4.72 -24.57 34.95
C ILE A 89 4.75 -23.81 36.28
N GLN A 90 3.94 -24.26 37.24
CA GLN A 90 3.96 -23.76 38.61
C GLN A 90 4.85 -24.68 39.45
N VAL A 91 5.79 -24.10 40.19
CA VAL A 91 6.67 -24.82 41.11
C VAL A 91 6.18 -24.52 42.52
N ASP A 92 5.54 -25.50 43.14
CA ASP A 92 5.12 -25.41 44.53
C ASP A 92 6.22 -25.95 45.46
N LEU A 93 6.26 -25.40 46.68
CA LEU A 93 7.11 -25.95 47.74
C LEU A 93 6.59 -27.34 48.11
N GLU A 94 7.50 -28.28 48.41
CA GLU A 94 7.11 -29.61 48.90
C GLU A 94 6.27 -29.45 50.17
N GLN A 95 4.95 -29.54 50.03
CA GLN A 95 4.06 -29.56 51.16
C GLN A 95 4.16 -30.94 51.78
N THR A 96 4.65 -30.99 53.03
CA THR A 96 4.57 -32.20 53.84
C THR A 96 3.11 -32.66 53.85
N ASN A 97 2.89 -33.92 53.45
CA ASN A 97 1.57 -34.52 53.32
C ASN A 97 0.74 -34.23 54.59
N PRO A 98 -0.39 -33.50 54.50
CA PRO A 98 -1.12 -33.05 55.68
C PRO A 98 -1.62 -34.20 56.56
N ASP A 99 -1.84 -35.38 55.97
CA ASP A 99 -2.26 -36.60 56.66
C ASP A 99 -1.14 -37.27 57.49
N LEU A 100 0.13 -36.88 57.27
CA LEU A 100 1.29 -37.33 58.06
C LEU A 100 1.68 -36.33 59.16
N VAL A 101 0.99 -35.20 59.26
CA VAL A 101 1.27 -34.17 60.27
C VAL A 101 0.48 -34.50 61.54
N THR A 102 1.16 -35.10 62.53
CA THR A 102 0.63 -35.21 63.89
C THR A 102 0.20 -33.84 64.40
N SER A 103 -1.00 -33.73 64.96
CA SER A 103 -1.65 -32.49 65.41
C SER A 103 -0.83 -31.69 66.44
N ASP A 104 0.18 -32.33 67.04
CA ASP A 104 1.04 -31.77 68.09
C ASP A 104 2.35 -31.17 67.55
N ARG A 105 2.61 -31.29 66.23
CA ARG A 105 3.82 -30.74 65.61
C ARG A 105 3.48 -29.46 64.86
N GLN A 106 3.99 -28.33 65.35
CA GLN A 106 3.92 -27.03 64.66
C GLN A 106 4.31 -27.21 63.19
N ARG A 107 3.40 -26.82 62.28
CA ARG A 107 3.71 -26.74 60.85
C ARG A 107 4.93 -25.84 60.69
N PRO A 108 6.04 -26.32 60.11
CA PRO A 108 7.11 -25.42 59.73
C PRO A 108 6.52 -24.38 58.79
N LEU A 109 6.68 -23.10 59.11
CA LEU A 109 6.35 -22.00 58.22
C LEU A 109 7.16 -22.24 56.95
N SER A 110 6.46 -22.54 55.85
CA SER A 110 7.07 -22.78 54.55
C SER A 110 7.60 -21.44 54.06
N ASN A 111 8.87 -21.19 54.33
CA ASN A 111 9.57 -20.01 53.81
C ASN A 111 9.92 -20.31 52.35
N PRO A 112 9.44 -19.53 51.38
CA PRO A 112 9.82 -19.69 49.98
C PRO A 112 11.31 -19.38 49.83
N ASP A 113 12.13 -20.44 49.84
CA ASP A 113 13.57 -20.33 49.61
C ASP A 113 13.83 -20.16 48.10
N PRO A 114 14.45 -19.04 47.68
CA PRO A 114 14.82 -18.84 46.28
C PRO A 114 15.73 -19.95 45.71
N THR A 115 16.51 -20.63 46.56
CA THR A 115 17.40 -21.72 46.14
C THR A 115 16.65 -23.01 45.79
N TYR A 116 15.51 -23.27 46.45
CA TYR A 116 14.64 -24.40 46.15
C TYR A 116 14.04 -24.27 44.74
N PHE A 117 13.55 -23.08 44.37
CA PHE A 117 13.03 -22.83 43.03
C PHE A 117 14.07 -23.09 41.93
N ASN A 118 15.31 -22.59 42.13
CA ASN A 118 16.40 -22.81 41.18
C ASN A 118 16.74 -24.30 41.01
N THR A 119 16.72 -25.05 42.11
CA THR A 119 17.00 -26.50 42.08
C THR A 119 15.90 -27.25 41.31
N GLN A 120 14.64 -26.92 41.55
CA GLN A 120 13.52 -27.52 40.82
C GLN A 120 13.54 -27.18 39.33
N LEU A 121 13.94 -25.95 38.98
CA LEU A 121 14.11 -25.56 37.59
C LEU A 121 15.23 -26.38 36.92
N GLN A 122 16.31 -26.67 37.63
CA GLN A 122 17.41 -27.51 37.13
C GLN A 122 16.99 -28.98 36.96
N LEU A 123 16.16 -29.51 37.86
CA LEU A 123 15.61 -30.87 37.74
C LEU A 123 14.67 -31.00 36.54
N LEU A 124 13.85 -29.98 36.28
CA LEU A 124 12.95 -29.96 35.12
C LEU A 124 13.71 -30.09 33.78
N GLY A 125 14.90 -29.48 33.70
CA GLY A 125 15.78 -29.56 32.53
C GLY A 125 16.73 -30.76 32.51
N SER A 126 16.59 -31.71 33.43
CA SER A 126 17.53 -32.85 33.53
C SER A 126 17.37 -33.88 32.40
N ASP A 127 18.46 -34.57 32.06
CA ASP A 127 18.48 -35.61 31.01
C ASP A 127 17.51 -36.76 31.32
N SER A 128 17.30 -37.09 32.60
CA SER A 128 16.34 -38.10 33.02
C SER A 128 14.90 -37.75 32.63
N VAL A 129 14.49 -36.50 32.87
CA VAL A 129 13.14 -36.02 32.52
C VAL A 129 12.99 -35.95 31.01
N LEU A 130 14.00 -35.41 30.31
CA LEU A 130 13.99 -35.33 28.85
C LEU A 130 13.85 -36.72 28.20
N ARG A 131 14.62 -37.70 28.69
CA ARG A 131 14.58 -39.08 28.18
C ARG A 131 13.23 -39.75 28.43
N GLN A 132 12.58 -39.46 29.56
CA GLN A 132 11.23 -39.95 29.84
C GLN A 132 10.22 -39.35 28.85
N VAL A 133 10.25 -38.04 28.63
CA VAL A 133 9.35 -37.35 27.68
C VAL A 133 9.53 -37.87 26.25
N ILE A 134 10.78 -38.04 25.80
CA ILE A 134 11.07 -38.60 24.46
C ILE A 134 10.48 -39.98 24.30
N ARG A 135 10.61 -40.85 25.32
CA ARG A 135 10.09 -42.22 25.29
C ARG A 135 8.57 -42.24 25.32
N GLU A 136 7.96 -41.45 26.19
CA GLU A 136 6.51 -41.40 26.39
C GLU A 136 5.78 -40.85 25.16
N HIS A 137 6.33 -39.80 24.54
CA HIS A 137 5.77 -39.22 23.31
C HIS A 137 6.36 -39.78 22.02
N SER A 138 7.26 -40.77 22.11
CA SER A 138 7.93 -41.40 20.95
C SER A 138 8.46 -40.37 19.94
N LEU A 139 9.08 -39.29 20.45
CA LEU A 139 9.54 -38.16 19.65
C LEU A 139 10.66 -38.55 18.68
N ASP A 140 11.39 -39.62 19.01
CA ASP A 140 12.41 -40.24 18.18
C ASP A 140 11.83 -40.93 16.94
N THR A 141 10.59 -41.39 16.98
CA THR A 141 9.91 -42.07 15.85
C THR A 141 8.92 -41.15 15.12
N ASN A 142 8.56 -40.02 15.72
CA ASN A 142 7.61 -39.08 15.14
C ASN A 142 8.21 -38.32 13.93
N LYS A 143 7.68 -38.61 12.74
CA LYS A 143 8.10 -37.98 11.47
C LYS A 143 7.87 -36.47 11.42
N GLU A 144 6.81 -35.98 12.07
CA GLU A 144 6.53 -34.53 12.13
C GLU A 144 7.57 -33.81 13.00
N PHE A 145 8.00 -34.44 14.10
CA PHE A 145 9.04 -33.89 14.96
C PHE A 145 10.42 -33.87 14.28
N GLN A 146 10.79 -34.95 13.57
CA GLN A 146 12.08 -35.01 12.87
C GLN A 146 12.17 -34.06 11.66
N SER A 147 11.04 -33.71 11.05
CA SER A 147 10.99 -32.80 9.91
C SER A 147 10.94 -31.32 10.31
N ALA A 148 10.65 -31.03 11.58
CA ALA A 148 10.75 -29.69 12.15
C ALA A 148 12.23 -29.35 12.42
N LYS A 149 12.89 -28.73 11.45
CA LYS A 149 14.29 -28.26 11.53
C LYS A 149 14.37 -26.75 11.76
#